data_AF-V9GEJ1-F1
#
_entry.id   AF-V9GEJ1-F1
#
_cell.length_a   1.000
_cell.length_b   1.000
_cell.length_c   1.000
_cell.angle_alpha   90.00
_cell.angle_beta   90.00
_cell.angle_gamma   90.00
#
_symmetry.space_group_name_H-M   'P 1'
#
loop_
_entity.id
_entity.type
_entity.pdbx_description
1 polymer ?
#
loop_
_entity_poly.entity_id
_entity_poly.type
_entity_poly.pdbx_seq_one_letter_code
_entity_poly.pdbx_strand_id
1 'polypeptide(L)'
;MNTNIAAAAGALAALFISWAVLGKADIPSMLNGILAAFVAITGACAFVEPWAAVVIGAVAGTITFFTAQWFDRKGIDDPVYAFSVHGIAGMWGAVSTGLFAAPRLVEITEVGQAGLFYGGGFAQLGVQLLGLIGTFAFVLVISFVILYVMKITMGLRVTEEEELMGLDISEHGTYGYPEQMKLLVESEGKTPDLRS
;
A
#
# COMPACT_ATOMS: atom_id res chain seq x y z
N MET A 1 -12.23 -7.45 -15.71
CA MET A 1 -12.61 -6.08 -16.15
C MET A 1 -12.57 -5.09 -15.00
N ASN A 2 -13.33 -5.30 -13.91
CA ASN A 2 -13.38 -4.38 -12.76
C ASN A 2 -12.00 -4.04 -12.17
N THR A 3 -11.10 -5.02 -12.05
CA THR A 3 -9.73 -4.80 -11.55
C THR A 3 -8.95 -3.75 -12.36
N ASN A 4 -9.03 -3.78 -13.69
CA ASN A 4 -8.31 -2.84 -14.55
C ASN A 4 -8.93 -1.44 -14.51
N ILE A 5 -10.26 -1.36 -14.46
CA ILE A 5 -10.98 -0.07 -14.40
C ILE A 5 -10.72 0.62 -13.06
N ALA A 6 -10.74 -0.13 -11.95
CA ALA A 6 -10.38 0.39 -10.64
C ALA A 6 -8.93 0.90 -10.62
N ALA A 7 -7.98 0.14 -11.16
CA ALA A 7 -6.58 0.55 -11.24
C ALA A 7 -6.40 1.86 -12.04
N ALA A 8 -7.05 1.98 -13.19
CA ALA A 8 -7.02 3.20 -13.99
C ALA A 8 -7.63 4.39 -13.23
N ALA A 9 -8.74 4.18 -12.52
CA ALA A 9 -9.36 5.22 -11.71
C ALA A 9 -8.48 5.65 -10.53
N GLY A 10 -7.81 4.71 -9.87
CA GLY A 10 -6.84 4.98 -8.80
C GLY A 10 -5.62 5.74 -9.29
N ALA A 11 -5.09 5.38 -10.46
CA ALA A 11 -4.00 6.10 -11.10
C ALA A 11 -4.36 7.57 -11.35
N LEU A 12 -5.50 7.81 -11.99
CA LEU A 12 -5.96 9.15 -12.33
C LEU A 12 -6.29 9.96 -11.08
N ALA A 13 -6.95 9.37 -10.09
CA ALA A 13 -7.27 10.05 -8.83
C ALA A 13 -5.99 10.47 -8.09
N ALA A 14 -5.01 9.56 -7.96
CA ALA A 14 -3.74 9.87 -7.30
C ALA A 14 -2.88 10.88 -8.09
N LEU A 15 -2.91 10.82 -9.43
CA LEU A 15 -2.27 11.81 -10.30
C LEU A 15 -2.90 13.20 -10.13
N PHE A 16 -4.24 13.30 -10.17
CA PHE A 16 -4.93 14.57 -10.03
C PHE A 16 -4.79 15.15 -8.63
N ILE A 17 -4.87 14.33 -7.58
CA ILE A 17 -4.71 14.82 -6.21
C ILE A 17 -3.26 15.25 -5.93
N SER A 18 -2.26 14.52 -6.44
CA SER A 18 -0.85 14.94 -6.32
C SER A 18 -0.60 16.24 -7.05
N TRP A 19 -1.17 16.41 -8.24
CA TRP A 19 -1.08 17.68 -8.97
C TRP A 19 -1.76 18.83 -8.21
N ALA A 20 -2.95 18.61 -7.66
CA ALA A 20 -3.68 19.63 -6.91
C ALA A 20 -2.99 20.03 -5.61
N VAL A 21 -2.37 19.09 -4.89
CA VAL A 21 -1.79 19.33 -3.55
C VAL A 21 -0.31 19.70 -3.62
N LEU A 22 0.47 19.07 -4.50
CA LEU A 22 1.92 19.27 -4.63
C LEU A 22 2.29 20.25 -5.76
N GLY A 23 1.32 20.65 -6.59
CA GLY A 23 1.56 21.51 -7.76
C GLY A 23 2.21 20.82 -8.95
N LYS A 24 2.48 19.51 -8.86
CA LYS A 24 3.09 18.71 -9.94
C LYS A 24 2.52 17.30 -9.97
N ALA A 25 2.45 16.73 -11.17
CA ALA A 25 2.15 15.33 -11.37
C ALA A 25 3.28 14.47 -10.80
N ASP A 26 2.99 13.70 -9.74
CA ASP A 26 3.97 12.85 -9.07
C ASP A 26 3.79 11.39 -9.46
N ILE A 27 4.81 10.81 -10.11
CA ILE A 27 4.77 9.42 -10.59
C ILE A 27 4.66 8.41 -9.44
N PRO A 28 5.45 8.52 -8.35
CA PRO A 28 5.27 7.66 -7.17
C PRO A 28 3.85 7.68 -6.61
N SER A 29 3.24 8.86 -6.48
CA SER A 29 1.83 8.99 -6.04
C SER A 29 0.88 8.25 -6.98
N MET A 30 1.03 8.42 -8.30
CA MET A 30 0.22 7.69 -9.29
C MET A 30 0.40 6.17 -9.18
N LEU A 31 1.63 5.67 -9.05
CA LEU A 31 1.93 4.25 -8.90
C LEU A 31 1.34 3.68 -7.60
N ASN A 32 1.47 4.39 -6.49
CA ASN A 32 0.85 4.01 -5.23
C ASN A 32 -0.68 4.04 -5.30
N GLY A 33 -1.25 4.96 -6.09
CA GLY A 33 -2.68 4.99 -6.39
C GLY A 33 -3.17 3.76 -7.16
N ILE A 34 -2.38 3.27 -8.12
CA ILE A 34 -2.65 2.01 -8.84
C ILE A 34 -2.63 0.84 -7.85
N LEU A 35 -1.59 0.74 -7.03
CA LEU A 35 -1.46 -0.35 -6.04
C LEU A 35 -2.61 -0.33 -5.04
N ALA A 36 -2.95 0.84 -4.49
CA ALA A 36 -4.07 1.01 -3.57
C ALA A 36 -5.40 0.58 -4.19
N ALA A 37 -5.64 0.93 -5.46
CA ALA A 37 -6.85 0.52 -6.17
C ALA A 37 -6.89 -1.00 -6.43
N PHE A 38 -5.75 -1.63 -6.76
CA PHE A 38 -5.69 -3.09 -6.86
C PHE A 38 -6.02 -3.76 -5.53
N VAL A 39 -5.45 -3.26 -4.43
CA VAL A 39 -5.75 -3.76 -3.08
C VAL A 39 -7.25 -3.60 -2.79
N ALA A 40 -7.81 -2.40 -2.97
CA ALA A 40 -9.20 -2.11 -2.63
C ALA A 40 -10.20 -2.94 -3.46
N ILE A 41 -9.94 -3.17 -4.74
CA ILE A 41 -10.86 -3.93 -5.61
C ILE A 41 -10.72 -5.45 -5.46
N THR A 42 -9.65 -5.95 -4.84
CA THR A 42 -9.32 -7.40 -4.80
C THR A 42 -10.51 -8.24 -4.33
N GLY A 43 -11.08 -7.93 -3.16
CA GLY A 43 -12.21 -8.68 -2.61
C GLY A 43 -13.58 -8.34 -3.23
N ALA A 44 -13.69 -7.20 -3.92
CA ALA A 44 -14.94 -6.69 -4.46
C ALA A 44 -15.13 -6.98 -5.96
N CYS A 45 -14.06 -7.36 -6.67
CA CYS A 45 -14.01 -7.35 -8.13
C CYS A 45 -15.08 -8.25 -8.80
N ALA A 46 -15.52 -9.31 -8.13
CA ALA A 46 -16.59 -10.20 -8.61
C ALA A 46 -18.00 -9.75 -8.22
N PHE A 47 -18.13 -8.82 -7.27
CA PHE A 47 -19.40 -8.47 -6.63
C PHE A 47 -19.93 -7.08 -7.02
N VAL A 48 -19.09 -6.22 -7.63
CA VAL A 48 -19.47 -4.82 -7.93
C VAL A 48 -19.63 -4.58 -9.43
N GLU A 49 -20.52 -3.67 -9.80
CA GLU A 49 -20.67 -3.24 -11.20
C GLU A 49 -19.49 -2.34 -11.63
N PRO A 50 -19.19 -2.23 -12.95
CA PRO A 50 -18.01 -1.50 -13.43
C PRO A 50 -17.92 -0.03 -12.99
N TRP A 51 -19.05 0.66 -12.86
CA TRP A 51 -19.09 2.04 -12.37
C TRP A 51 -18.65 2.14 -10.90
N ALA A 52 -19.00 1.15 -10.08
CA ALA A 52 -18.60 1.11 -8.67
C ALA A 52 -17.10 0.81 -8.55
N ALA A 53 -16.54 -0.01 -9.45
CA ALA A 53 -15.10 -0.24 -9.51
C ALA A 53 -14.30 1.06 -9.74
N VAL A 54 -14.81 1.99 -10.56
CA VAL A 54 -14.22 3.34 -10.74
C VAL A 54 -14.20 4.09 -9.41
N VAL A 55 -15.32 4.12 -8.69
CA VAL A 55 -15.45 4.82 -7.41
C VAL A 55 -14.50 4.23 -6.37
N ILE A 56 -14.48 2.89 -6.24
CA ILE A 56 -13.62 2.19 -5.28
C ILE A 56 -12.15 2.51 -5.55
N GLY A 57 -11.72 2.42 -6.81
CA GLY A 57 -10.34 2.72 -7.22
C GLY A 57 -9.95 4.18 -6.98
N ALA A 58 -10.81 5.13 -7.37
CA ALA A 58 -10.54 6.56 -7.21
C ALA A 58 -10.42 6.97 -5.72
N VAL A 59 -11.32 6.45 -4.88
CA VAL A 59 -11.29 6.69 -3.43
C VAL A 59 -10.04 6.07 -2.81
N ALA A 60 -9.68 4.83 -3.20
CA ALA A 60 -8.47 4.16 -2.72
C ALA A 60 -7.21 4.99 -3.03
N GLY A 61 -7.04 5.42 -4.29
CA GLY A 61 -5.88 6.22 -4.70
C GLY A 61 -5.80 7.57 -3.96
N THR A 62 -6.93 8.21 -3.71
CA THR A 62 -6.99 9.49 -2.98
C THR A 62 -6.67 9.31 -1.50
N ILE A 63 -7.27 8.31 -0.84
CA ILE A 63 -7.03 8.06 0.59
C ILE A 63 -5.55 7.72 0.81
N THR A 64 -4.98 6.83 0.00
CA THR A 64 -3.57 6.42 0.13
C THR A 64 -2.61 7.59 0.01
N PHE A 65 -2.86 8.54 -0.91
CA PHE A 65 -2.04 9.75 -1.03
C PHE A 65 -2.02 10.58 0.27
N PHE A 66 -3.18 10.81 0.87
CA PHE A 66 -3.28 11.58 2.10
C PHE A 66 -2.72 10.85 3.31
N THR A 67 -2.95 9.53 3.40
CA THR A 67 -2.49 8.75 4.54
C THR A 67 -0.97 8.58 4.50
N ALA A 68 -0.37 8.37 3.33
CA ALA A 68 1.09 8.30 3.18
C ALA A 68 1.76 9.58 3.70
N GLN A 69 1.31 10.75 3.24
CA GLN A 69 1.81 12.03 3.75
C GLN A 69 1.56 12.23 5.24
N TRP A 70 0.45 11.69 5.76
CA TRP A 70 0.15 11.80 7.18
C TRP A 70 1.13 10.97 8.03
N PHE A 71 1.46 9.75 7.61
CA PHE A 71 2.48 8.92 8.27
C PHE A 71 3.86 9.58 8.22
N ASP A 72 4.25 10.11 7.05
CA ASP A 72 5.53 10.82 6.87
C ASP A 72 5.63 12.02 7.82
N ARG A 73 4.58 12.85 7.89
CA ARG A 73 4.54 14.00 8.81
C ARG A 73 4.55 13.61 10.28
N LYS A 74 4.15 12.37 10.61
CA LYS A 74 4.20 11.83 11.97
C LYS A 74 5.52 11.15 12.30
N GLY A 75 6.46 11.07 11.35
CA GLY A 75 7.73 10.36 11.53
C GLY A 75 7.53 8.87 11.72
N ILE A 76 6.42 8.31 11.23
CA ILE A 76 6.18 6.87 11.22
C ILE A 76 6.88 6.33 9.98
N ASP A 77 7.95 5.59 10.21
CA ASP A 77 8.81 5.04 9.16
C ASP A 77 8.11 3.87 8.44
N ASP A 78 7.39 4.20 7.36
CA ASP A 78 6.78 3.28 6.41
C ASP A 78 7.38 3.53 5.01
N PRO A 79 8.59 2.99 4.73
CA PRO A 79 9.44 3.42 3.62
C PRO A 79 8.82 3.16 2.23
N VAL A 80 7.85 2.25 2.15
CA VAL A 80 7.15 1.89 0.90
C VAL A 80 5.66 2.19 0.96
N TYR A 81 5.21 2.93 1.98
CA TYR A 81 3.79 3.22 2.23
C TYR A 81 2.91 1.96 2.33
N ALA A 82 3.47 0.86 2.84
CA ALA A 82 2.80 -0.44 2.93
C ALA A 82 1.48 -0.34 3.70
N PHE A 83 1.44 0.39 4.82
CA PHE A 83 0.22 0.49 5.61
C PHE A 83 -0.83 1.37 4.93
N SER A 84 -0.42 2.43 4.21
CA SER A 84 -1.33 3.26 3.44
C SER A 84 -1.92 2.55 2.22
N VAL A 85 -1.08 1.83 1.48
CA VAL A 85 -1.46 1.11 0.25
C VAL A 85 -2.22 -0.18 0.56
N HIS A 86 -1.77 -0.97 1.55
CA HIS A 86 -2.36 -2.27 1.84
C HIS A 86 -3.34 -2.23 3.00
N GLY A 87 -2.95 -1.62 4.12
CA GLY A 87 -3.78 -1.55 5.32
C GLY A 87 -5.03 -0.70 5.09
N ILE A 88 -4.85 0.59 4.81
CA ILE A 88 -5.96 1.53 4.72
C ILE A 88 -6.79 1.31 3.44
N ALA A 89 -6.15 1.16 2.27
CA ALA A 89 -6.90 0.88 1.06
C ALA A 89 -7.61 -0.49 1.11
N GLY A 90 -7.03 -1.48 1.78
CA GLY A 90 -7.67 -2.78 2.01
C GLY A 90 -8.89 -2.68 2.91
N MET A 91 -8.82 -1.89 3.99
CA MET A 91 -9.98 -1.58 4.83
C MET A 91 -11.10 -0.91 4.01
N TRP A 92 -10.74 0.06 3.18
CA TRP A 92 -11.70 0.68 2.25
C TRP A 92 -12.31 -0.34 1.28
N GLY A 93 -11.51 -1.25 0.72
CA GLY A 93 -11.98 -2.32 -0.16
C GLY A 93 -13.01 -3.23 0.51
N ALA A 94 -12.73 -3.68 1.74
CA ALA A 94 -13.64 -4.52 2.51
C ALA A 94 -14.98 -3.80 2.78
N VAL A 95 -14.92 -2.54 3.21
CA VAL A 95 -16.12 -1.70 3.42
C VAL A 95 -16.88 -1.50 2.11
N SER A 96 -16.17 -1.25 1.01
CA SER A 96 -16.76 -1.04 -0.31
C SER A 96 -17.56 -2.23 -0.80
N THR A 97 -17.12 -3.47 -0.57
CA THR A 97 -17.92 -4.67 -0.87
C THR A 97 -19.27 -4.62 -0.13
N GLY A 98 -19.27 -4.20 1.14
CA GLY A 98 -20.49 -4.07 1.95
C GLY A 98 -21.45 -3.00 1.45
N LEU A 99 -20.94 -2.00 0.75
CA LEU A 99 -21.72 -0.89 0.19
C LEU A 99 -22.24 -1.18 -1.21
N PHE A 100 -21.38 -1.72 -2.08
CA PHE A 100 -21.57 -1.78 -3.53
C PHE A 100 -21.81 -3.18 -4.10
N ALA A 101 -21.93 -4.23 -3.27
CA ALA A 101 -22.25 -5.57 -3.78
C ALA A 101 -23.58 -5.58 -4.55
N ALA A 102 -23.53 -5.82 -5.85
CA ALA A 102 -24.68 -5.75 -6.74
C ALA A 102 -25.51 -7.04 -6.64
N PRO A 103 -26.86 -6.96 -6.47
CA PRO A 103 -27.72 -8.13 -6.29
C PRO A 103 -27.52 -9.21 -7.36
N ARG A 104 -27.45 -8.79 -8.63
CA ARG A 104 -27.22 -9.68 -9.78
C ARG A 104 -25.90 -10.45 -9.68
N LEU A 105 -24.84 -9.78 -9.24
CA LEU A 105 -23.51 -10.39 -9.15
C LEU A 105 -23.41 -11.31 -7.94
N VAL A 106 -23.99 -10.91 -6.81
CA VAL A 106 -24.14 -11.77 -5.63
C VAL A 106 -24.87 -13.06 -5.99
N GLU A 107 -25.99 -12.97 -6.73
CA GLU A 107 -26.74 -14.14 -7.22
C GLU A 107 -25.88 -15.05 -8.12
N ILE A 108 -25.13 -14.47 -9.07
CA ILE A 108 -24.23 -15.23 -9.96
C ILE A 108 -23.11 -15.93 -9.18
N THR A 109 -22.56 -15.27 -8.16
CA THR A 109 -21.46 -15.82 -7.34
C THR A 109 -21.92 -16.78 -6.26
N GLU A 110 -23.23 -16.83 -5.97
CA GLU A 110 -23.84 -17.59 -4.88
C GLU A 110 -23.25 -17.30 -3.48
N VAL A 111 -22.59 -16.14 -3.32
CA VAL A 111 -21.88 -15.76 -2.08
C VAL A 111 -22.25 -14.34 -1.67
N GLY A 112 -22.64 -14.19 -0.41
CA GLY A 112 -22.92 -12.89 0.22
C GLY A 112 -24.36 -12.44 0.03
N GLN A 113 -24.59 -11.15 0.27
CA GLN A 113 -25.87 -10.45 0.16
C GLN A 113 -25.68 -9.12 -0.58
N ALA A 114 -26.77 -8.56 -1.08
CA ALA A 114 -26.75 -7.24 -1.70
C ALA A 114 -26.17 -6.18 -0.74
N GLY A 115 -25.40 -5.25 -1.30
CA GLY A 115 -24.80 -4.14 -0.55
C GLY A 115 -25.84 -3.12 -0.09
N LEU A 116 -25.42 -2.27 0.84
CA LEU A 116 -26.28 -1.27 1.46
C LEU A 116 -26.94 -0.33 0.43
N PHE A 117 -26.21 0.08 -0.62
CA PHE A 117 -26.73 0.99 -1.65
C PHE A 117 -27.74 0.34 -2.60
N TYR A 118 -27.88 -0.98 -2.56
CA TYR A 118 -28.90 -1.72 -3.31
C TYR A 118 -30.09 -2.13 -2.44
N GLY A 119 -30.19 -1.62 -1.21
CA GLY A 119 -31.29 -1.95 -0.29
C GLY A 119 -31.13 -3.30 0.43
N GLY A 120 -29.96 -3.94 0.36
CA GLY A 120 -29.69 -5.20 1.07
C GLY A 120 -29.56 -5.08 2.59
N GLY A 121 -29.73 -3.87 3.13
CA GLY A 121 -29.62 -3.58 4.56
C GLY A 121 -28.17 -3.60 5.06
N PHE A 122 -28.00 -3.71 6.38
CA PHE A 122 -26.69 -3.66 7.04
C PHE A 122 -26.00 -5.02 7.17
N ALA A 123 -26.63 -6.11 6.74
CA ALA A 123 -26.08 -7.46 6.93
C ALA A 123 -24.73 -7.63 6.23
N GLN A 124 -24.67 -7.35 4.92
CA GLN A 124 -23.42 -7.47 4.16
C GLN A 124 -22.33 -6.56 4.70
N LEU A 125 -22.64 -5.28 4.97
CA LEU A 125 -21.68 -4.35 5.56
C LEU A 125 -21.19 -4.80 6.93
N GLY A 126 -22.08 -5.33 7.78
CA GLY A 126 -21.75 -5.86 9.09
C GLY A 126 -20.81 -7.06 9.01
N VAL A 127 -21.03 -7.98 8.06
CA VAL A 127 -20.13 -9.12 7.80
C VAL A 127 -18.75 -8.64 7.36
N GLN A 128 -18.68 -7.65 6.47
CA GLN A 128 -17.41 -7.08 6.03
C GLN A 128 -16.64 -6.40 7.17
N LEU A 129 -17.33 -5.63 8.03
CA LEU A 129 -16.72 -4.98 9.18
C LEU A 129 -16.26 -6.00 10.24
N LEU A 130 -17.05 -7.04 10.49
CA LEU A 130 -16.68 -8.12 11.40
C LEU A 130 -15.44 -8.86 10.89
N GLY A 131 -15.39 -9.18 9.59
CA GLY A 131 -14.23 -9.77 8.95
C GLY A 131 -13.00 -8.88 9.06
N LEU A 132 -13.14 -7.58 8.77
CA LEU A 132 -12.06 -6.60 8.90
C LEU A 132 -11.50 -6.55 10.33
N ILE A 133 -12.37 -6.42 11.35
CA ILE A 133 -11.95 -6.36 12.75
C ILE A 133 -11.31 -7.69 13.18
N GLY A 134 -11.90 -8.82 12.80
CA GLY A 134 -11.38 -10.16 13.11
C GLY A 134 -10.00 -10.39 12.51
N THR A 135 -9.82 -10.09 11.22
CA THR A 135 -8.52 -10.19 10.56
C THR A 135 -7.51 -9.22 11.15
N PHE A 136 -7.89 -7.97 11.40
CA PHE A 136 -6.99 -6.98 12.00
C PHE A 136 -6.52 -7.42 13.39
N ALA A 137 -7.44 -7.86 14.26
CA ALA A 137 -7.11 -8.33 15.60
C ALA A 137 -6.22 -9.59 15.55
N PHE A 138 -6.54 -10.55 14.69
CA PHE A 138 -5.76 -11.76 14.51
C PHE A 138 -4.34 -11.45 14.03
N VAL A 139 -4.20 -10.68 12.96
CA VAL A 139 -2.88 -10.33 12.40
C VAL A 139 -2.08 -9.50 13.39
N LEU A 140 -2.69 -8.51 14.04
CA LEU A 140 -2.00 -7.68 15.04
C LEU A 140 -1.45 -8.52 16.19
N VAL A 141 -2.26 -9.43 16.75
CA VAL A 141 -1.83 -10.28 17.87
C VAL A 141 -0.73 -11.24 17.42
N ILE A 142 -0.93 -11.97 16.32
CA ILE A 142 0.03 -12.97 15.87
C ILE A 142 1.34 -12.32 15.41
N SER A 143 1.28 -11.24 14.62
CA SER A 143 2.47 -10.49 14.22
C SER A 143 3.20 -9.90 15.43
N PHE A 144 2.49 -9.35 16.42
CA PHE A 144 3.12 -8.83 17.63
C PHE A 144 3.85 -9.94 18.39
N VAL A 145 3.21 -11.10 18.59
CA VAL A 145 3.85 -12.24 19.28
C VAL A 145 5.09 -12.71 18.52
N ILE A 146 5.00 -12.92 17.21
CA ILE A 146 6.13 -13.39 16.39
C ILE A 146 7.27 -12.38 16.44
N LEU A 147 7.00 -11.10 16.18
CA LEU A 147 8.02 -10.04 16.20
C LEU A 147 8.62 -9.87 17.59
N TYR A 148 7.83 -9.98 18.65
CA TYR A 148 8.34 -9.91 20.02
C TYR A 148 9.24 -11.08 20.36
N VAL A 149 8.88 -12.31 19.97
CA VAL A 149 9.73 -13.49 20.15
C VAL A 149 11.04 -13.32 19.39
N MET A 150 10.99 -12.91 18.12
CA MET A 150 12.19 -12.64 17.33
C MET A 150 13.07 -11.56 17.98
N LYS A 151 12.46 -10.49 18.52
CA LYS A 151 13.17 -9.42 19.21
C LYS A 151 14.00 -9.92 20.39
N ILE A 152 13.50 -10.87 21.16
CA ILE A 152 14.21 -11.39 22.35
C ILE A 152 15.14 -12.57 22.04
N THR A 153 14.98 -13.25 20.91
CA THR A 153 15.83 -14.41 20.53
C THR A 153 16.98 -14.03 19.63
N MET A 154 16.72 -13.26 18.57
CA MET A 154 17.72 -12.95 17.52
C MET A 154 17.84 -11.46 17.17
N GLY A 155 16.91 -10.62 17.65
CA GLY A 155 16.82 -9.21 17.27
C GLY A 155 15.99 -9.00 15.99
N LEU A 156 15.48 -7.78 15.81
CA LEU A 156 14.67 -7.38 14.63
C LEU A 156 15.36 -6.38 13.71
N ARG A 157 16.37 -5.67 14.21
CA ARG A 157 17.11 -4.64 13.49
C ARG A 157 18.59 -4.99 13.55
N VAL A 158 19.29 -4.64 12.48
CA VAL A 158 20.75 -4.66 12.43
C VAL A 158 21.33 -3.64 13.41
N THR A 159 22.61 -3.74 13.69
CA THR A 159 23.30 -2.77 14.54
C THR A 159 23.35 -1.39 13.87
N GLU A 160 23.48 -0.32 14.65
CA GLU A 160 23.58 1.05 14.12
C GLU A 160 24.80 1.22 13.19
N GLU A 161 25.90 0.51 13.45
CA GLU A 161 27.07 0.49 12.58
C GLU A 161 26.77 -0.15 11.22
N GLU A 162 26.10 -1.30 11.20
CA GLU A 162 25.67 -1.97 9.97
C GLU A 162 24.62 -1.15 9.19
N GLU A 163 23.72 -0.47 9.91
CA GLU A 163 22.73 0.43 9.31
C GLU A 163 23.40 1.63 8.63
N LEU A 164 24.44 2.21 9.25
CA LEU A 164 25.22 3.32 8.70
C LEU A 164 26.09 2.90 7.51
N MET A 165 26.68 1.70 7.55
CA MET A 165 27.45 1.16 6.41
C MET A 165 26.57 0.78 5.21
N GLY A 166 25.29 0.46 5.47
CA GLY A 166 24.34 -0.02 4.48
C GLY A 166 24.31 -1.55 4.39
N LEU A 167 23.09 -2.09 4.35
CA LEU A 167 22.80 -3.53 4.37
C LEU A 167 23.43 -4.31 3.19
N ASP A 168 23.65 -3.65 2.06
CA ASP A 168 24.35 -4.24 0.91
C ASP A 168 25.79 -4.64 1.29
N ILE A 169 26.49 -3.79 2.03
CA ILE A 169 27.87 -4.05 2.45
C ILE A 169 27.92 -4.96 3.68
N SER A 170 27.10 -4.70 4.70
CA SER A 170 27.15 -5.47 5.95
C SER A 170 26.70 -6.92 5.77
N GLU A 171 25.62 -7.16 5.01
CA GLU A 171 25.04 -8.50 4.85
C GLU A 171 25.53 -9.23 3.60
N HIS A 172 25.84 -8.51 2.51
CA HIS A 172 26.15 -9.12 1.22
C HIS A 172 27.59 -8.86 0.73
N GLY A 173 28.35 -8.01 1.42
CA GLY A 173 29.77 -7.74 1.12
C GLY A 173 30.01 -7.02 -0.21
N THR A 174 28.98 -6.49 -0.85
CA THR A 174 29.07 -5.78 -2.14
C THR A 174 28.06 -4.63 -2.18
N TYR A 175 28.40 -3.53 -2.83
CA TYR A 175 27.42 -2.46 -3.10
C TYR A 175 26.37 -2.96 -4.10
N GLY A 176 25.09 -2.58 -3.92
CA GLY A 176 24.04 -2.83 -4.90
C GLY A 176 24.26 -2.12 -6.23
N TYR A 177 25.02 -1.01 -6.23
CA TYR A 177 25.41 -0.25 -7.42
C TYR A 177 26.92 0.07 -7.42
N PRO A 178 27.78 -0.92 -7.73
CA PRO A 178 29.24 -0.76 -7.68
C PRO A 178 29.77 0.38 -8.56
N GLU A 179 29.13 0.64 -9.69
CA GLU A 179 29.44 1.71 -10.62
C GLU A 179 29.15 3.11 -10.06
N GLN A 180 28.06 3.27 -9.31
CA GLN A 180 27.73 4.55 -8.68
C GLN A 180 28.70 4.87 -7.54
N MET A 181 29.13 3.85 -6.78
CA MET A 181 30.16 4.04 -5.76
C MET A 181 31.52 4.40 -6.38
N LYS A 182 31.90 3.77 -7.51
CA LYS A 182 33.12 4.15 -8.25
C LYS A 182 33.06 5.61 -8.69
N LEU A 183 31.93 6.06 -9.24
CA LEU A 183 31.75 7.46 -9.66
C LEU A 183 31.80 8.43 -8.49
N LEU A 184 31.23 8.07 -7.33
CA LEU A 184 31.32 8.89 -6.12
C LEU A 184 32.77 8.99 -5.62
N VAL A 185 33.48 7.85 -5.53
CA VAL A 185 34.89 7.81 -5.16
C VAL A 185 35.76 8.59 -6.16
N GLU A 186 35.47 8.52 -7.46
CA GLU A 186 36.16 9.30 -8.50
C GLU A 186 35.82 10.80 -8.42
N SER A 187 34.61 11.16 -7.99
CA SER A 187 34.15 12.55 -7.85
C SER A 187 34.61 13.24 -6.56
N GLU A 188 34.69 12.50 -5.46
CA GLU A 188 35.27 12.93 -4.18
C GLU A 188 36.80 12.83 -4.20
N GLY A 189 37.33 11.94 -5.03
CA GLY A 189 38.75 11.68 -5.27
C GLY A 189 39.39 12.61 -6.28
N LYS A 190 39.42 13.92 -6.02
CA LYS A 190 40.67 14.65 -6.30
C LYS A 190 41.66 14.26 -5.21
N THR A 191 42.45 13.23 -5.45
CA THR A 191 43.66 12.95 -4.64
C THR A 191 44.74 12.28 -5.48
N PRO A 192 46.01 12.49 -5.09
CA PRO A 192 47.05 13.12 -5.86
C PRO A 192 47.57 12.28 -7.03
N ASP A 193 48.12 12.99 -8.00
CA ASP A 193 48.87 12.45 -9.13
C ASP A 193 49.87 11.37 -8.68
N LEU A 194 49.71 10.15 -9.20
CA LEU A 194 50.65 9.05 -9.02
C LEU A 194 51.74 9.03 -10.11
N ARG A 195 51.96 10.13 -10.84
CA ARG A 195 53.01 10.25 -11.86
C ARG A 195 53.56 11.69 -12.03
N SER A 196 54.38 12.16 -11.10
CA SER A 196 55.69 12.80 -11.40
C SER A 196 56.54 13.04 -10.16
#